data_AF-A0A5J4P4X2-F1
#
_entry.id   AF-A0A5J4P4X2-F1
#
_cell.length_a   1.000
_cell.length_b   1.000
_cell.length_c   1.000
_cell.angle_alpha   90.00
_cell.angle_beta   90.00
_cell.angle_gamma   90.00
#
_symmetry.space_group_name_H-M   'P 1'
#
loop_
_entity.id
_entity.type
_entity.pdbx_description
1 polymer ?
#
loop_
_entity_poly.entity_id
_entity_poly.type
_entity_poly.pdbx_seq_one_letter_code
_entity_poly.pdbx_strand_id
1 'polypeptide(L)'
;GYGFLRSSDYHYLSSPDDIYVSQSQIKLFALKTGDVVEGTIRPPKEGEKYFPLVKVFKINGRDAAFVRDRTPFEHLTPLFPETKFQLCKNDGRDPLSVRIVDLFSPIGKGQRGLIVAQPKTGKTILMKDIANAIAMNHPEVYMIMLLIDERPEEVTDMARNVNAEVIAST
;
A
#
# COMPACT_ATOMS: atom_id res chain seq x y z
N GLY A 1 -17.91 5.34 -16.23
CA GLY A 1 -17.67 3.93 -16.60
C GLY A 1 -18.15 3.03 -15.49
N TYR A 2 -18.00 1.72 -15.68
CA TYR A 2 -18.03 0.72 -14.61
C TYR A 2 -16.62 0.57 -14.00
N GLY A 3 -16.48 -0.24 -12.96
CA GLY A 3 -15.19 -0.53 -12.33
C GLY A 3 -15.09 -1.98 -11.86
N PHE A 4 -13.89 -2.36 -11.43
CA PHE A 4 -13.59 -3.65 -10.83
C PHE A 4 -12.79 -3.47 -9.54
N LEU A 5 -13.16 -4.19 -8.48
CA LEU A 5 -12.31 -4.33 -7.31
C LEU A 5 -11.32 -5.46 -7.59
N ARG A 6 -10.03 -5.14 -7.58
CA ARG A 6 -8.94 -6.10 -7.77
C ARG A 6 -8.48 -6.62 -6.41
N SER A 7 -8.00 -7.86 -6.38
CA SER A 7 -7.45 -8.46 -5.17
C SER A 7 -5.95 -8.18 -5.05
N SER A 8 -5.51 -7.93 -3.81
CA SER A 8 -4.09 -7.85 -3.43
C SER A 8 -3.36 -9.17 -3.65
N ASP A 9 -4.06 -10.31 -3.53
CA ASP A 9 -3.48 -11.66 -3.71
C ASP A 9 -3.04 -11.91 -5.16
N TYR A 10 -3.62 -11.17 -6.10
CA TYR A 10 -3.28 -11.21 -7.53
C TYR A 10 -2.47 -9.98 -7.96
N HIS A 11 -1.82 -9.28 -7.01
CA HIS A 11 -1.03 -8.08 -7.27
C HIS A 11 -1.79 -7.00 -8.07
N TYR A 12 -3.09 -6.88 -7.82
CA TYR A 12 -3.99 -5.95 -8.53
C TYR A 12 -4.10 -6.17 -10.04
N LEU A 13 -3.67 -7.34 -10.54
CA LEU A 13 -3.88 -7.76 -11.91
C LEU A 13 -5.33 -8.18 -12.15
N SER A 14 -5.69 -8.31 -13.42
CA SER A 14 -7.04 -8.76 -13.77
C SER A 14 -7.23 -10.23 -13.46
N SER A 15 -8.27 -10.53 -12.68
CA SER A 15 -8.64 -11.88 -12.26
C SER A 15 -10.09 -12.20 -12.65
N PRO A 16 -10.43 -13.47 -12.93
CA PRO A 16 -11.82 -13.89 -13.06
C PRO A 16 -12.66 -13.58 -11.81
N ASP A 17 -12.03 -13.51 -10.63
CA ASP A 17 -12.67 -13.25 -9.35
C ASP A 17 -12.89 -11.75 -9.05
N ASP A 18 -12.58 -10.88 -10.01
CA ASP A 18 -12.77 -9.45 -9.86
C ASP A 18 -14.24 -9.09 -9.63
N ILE A 19 -14.47 -8.15 -8.72
CA ILE A 19 -15.81 -7.75 -8.32
C ILE A 19 -16.25 -6.58 -9.20
N TYR A 20 -17.31 -6.77 -9.97
CA TYR A 20 -17.93 -5.73 -10.78
C TYR A 20 -18.59 -4.66 -9.92
N VAL A 21 -18.26 -3.40 -10.22
CA VAL A 21 -18.85 -2.21 -9.61
C VAL A 21 -19.59 -1.42 -10.68
N SER A 22 -20.89 -1.24 -10.48
CA SER A 22 -21.75 -0.52 -11.42
C SER A 22 -21.44 0.99 -11.43
N GLN A 23 -21.72 1.65 -12.56
CA GLN A 23 -21.59 3.10 -12.65
C GLN A 23 -22.45 3.83 -11.61
N SER A 24 -23.62 3.29 -11.28
CA SER A 24 -24.52 3.85 -10.27
C SER A 24 -23.89 3.83 -8.87
N GLN A 25 -23.23 2.73 -8.48
CA GLN A 25 -22.51 2.64 -7.21
C GLN A 25 -21.31 3.58 -7.16
N ILE A 26 -20.55 3.68 -8.25
CA ILE A 26 -19.42 4.61 -8.34
C ILE A 26 -19.87 6.05 -8.10
N LYS A 27 -20.98 6.46 -8.74
CA LYS A 27 -21.56 7.80 -8.54
C LYS A 27 -22.12 7.98 -7.13
N LEU A 28 -22.86 7.00 -6.62
CA LEU A 28 -23.51 7.07 -5.31
C LEU A 28 -22.52 7.25 -4.15
N PHE A 29 -21.37 6.58 -4.23
CA PHE A 29 -20.34 6.60 -3.18
C PHE A 29 -19.14 7.49 -3.52
N ALA A 30 -19.19 8.22 -4.64
CA ALA A 30 -18.08 9.03 -5.14
C ALA A 30 -16.73 8.26 -5.18
N LEU A 31 -16.81 6.99 -5.62
CA LEU A 31 -15.64 6.11 -5.68
C LEU A 31 -14.64 6.61 -6.72
N LYS A 32 -13.36 6.45 -6.40
CA LYS A 32 -12.23 6.75 -7.27
C LYS A 32 -11.34 5.51 -7.39
N THR A 33 -10.59 5.43 -8.49
CA THR A 33 -9.56 4.40 -8.64
C THR A 33 -8.58 4.48 -7.48
N GLY A 34 -8.28 3.34 -6.85
CA GLY A 34 -7.45 3.25 -5.65
C GLY A 34 -8.23 3.14 -4.33
N ASP A 35 -9.56 3.31 -4.35
CA ASP A 35 -10.37 3.08 -3.15
C ASP A 35 -10.44 1.59 -2.79
N VAL A 36 -10.16 1.28 -1.53
CA VAL A 36 -10.38 -0.03 -0.93
C VAL A 36 -11.84 -0.09 -0.46
N VAL A 37 -12.61 -1.04 -0.99
CA VAL A 37 -14.04 -1.16 -0.72
C VAL A 37 -14.33 -2.47 0.00
N GLU A 38 -14.97 -2.38 1.16
CA GLU A 38 -15.47 -3.53 1.92
C GLU A 38 -16.98 -3.62 1.73
N GLY A 39 -17.49 -4.79 1.37
CA GLY A 39 -18.89 -4.94 1.02
C GLY A 39 -19.34 -6.39 0.83
N THR A 40 -20.65 -6.56 0.68
CA THR A 40 -21.24 -7.86 0.32
C THR A 40 -21.29 -8.00 -1.19
N ILE A 41 -20.88 -9.17 -1.69
CA ILE A 41 -21.02 -9.58 -3.09
C ILE A 41 -22.09 -10.68 -3.22
N ARG A 42 -22.51 -10.96 -4.45
CA ARG A 42 -23.31 -12.15 -4.77
C ARG A 42 -22.66 -12.93 -5.91
N PRO A 43 -22.97 -14.22 -6.06
CA PRO A 43 -22.57 -14.98 -7.24
C PRO A 43 -23.12 -14.36 -8.55
N PRO A 44 -22.38 -14.48 -9.67
CA PRO A 44 -22.88 -14.09 -10.98
C PRO A 44 -24.10 -14.94 -11.37
N LYS A 45 -25.11 -14.30 -11.96
CA LYS A 45 -26.26 -14.97 -12.57
C LYS A 45 -25.94 -15.39 -14.01
N GLU A 46 -26.84 -16.15 -14.62
CA GLU A 46 -26.74 -16.53 -16.03
C GLU A 46 -26.58 -15.28 -16.92
N GLY A 47 -25.49 -15.23 -17.70
CA GLY A 47 -25.11 -14.08 -18.52
C GLY A 47 -24.17 -13.05 -17.85
N GLU A 48 -23.88 -13.18 -16.55
CA GLU A 48 -22.89 -12.34 -15.85
C GLU A 48 -21.52 -13.04 -15.81
N LYS A 49 -20.45 -12.32 -16.16
CA LYS A 49 -19.07 -12.87 -16.13
C LYS A 49 -18.37 -12.70 -14.78
N TYR A 50 -18.75 -11.69 -14.00
CA TYR A 50 -18.05 -11.25 -12.78
C TYR A 50 -19.00 -11.15 -11.60
N PHE A 51 -18.46 -11.22 -10.37
CA PHE A 51 -19.24 -11.07 -9.14
C PHE A 51 -19.69 -9.62 -8.97
N PRO A 52 -20.99 -9.29 -8.90
CA PRO A 52 -21.41 -7.92 -8.68
C PRO A 52 -21.41 -7.56 -7.19
N LEU A 53 -20.96 -6.33 -6.90
CA LEU A 53 -21.07 -5.73 -5.58
C LEU A 53 -22.55 -5.44 -5.26
N VAL A 54 -23.01 -5.87 -4.08
CA VAL A 54 -24.40 -5.67 -3.63
C VAL A 54 -24.51 -4.46 -2.70
N LYS A 55 -23.66 -4.42 -1.67
CA LYS A 55 -23.71 -3.40 -0.61
C LYS A 55 -22.31 -3.01 -0.20
N VAL A 56 -22.07 -1.72 -0.01
CA VAL A 56 -20.83 -1.17 0.54
C VAL A 56 -21.01 -0.93 2.03
N PHE A 57 -20.04 -1.38 2.83
CA PHE A 57 -19.95 -1.10 4.26
C PHE A 57 -18.92 0.00 4.53
N LYS A 58 -17.69 -0.19 4.07
CA LYS A 58 -16.59 0.74 4.30
C LYS A 58 -15.85 1.07 3.02
N ILE A 59 -15.27 2.26 2.99
CA ILE A 59 -14.37 2.73 1.94
C ILE A 59 -13.12 3.28 2.64
N ASN A 60 -11.95 2.74 2.30
CA ASN A 60 -10.65 3.07 2.93
C ASN A 60 -10.70 2.97 4.47
N GLY A 61 -11.36 1.92 4.99
CA GLY A 61 -11.51 1.66 6.42
C GLY A 61 -12.50 2.58 7.15
N ARG A 62 -13.18 3.50 6.45
CA ARG A 62 -14.16 4.45 7.02
C ARG A 62 -15.56 4.21 6.48
N ASP A 63 -16.57 4.72 7.18
CA ASP A 63 -17.95 4.67 6.70
C ASP A 63 -18.10 5.43 5.37
N ALA A 64 -18.94 4.89 4.49
CA ALA A 64 -19.15 5.44 3.16
C ALA A 64 -19.65 6.90 3.16
N ALA A 65 -20.32 7.33 4.24
CA ALA A 65 -20.77 8.71 4.41
C ALA A 65 -19.59 9.70 4.53
N PHE A 66 -18.50 9.30 5.19
CA PHE A 66 -17.31 10.14 5.39
C PHE A 66 -16.56 10.41 4.07
N VAL A 67 -16.60 9.45 3.15
CA VAL A 67 -15.80 9.50 1.90
C VAL A 67 -16.37 10.49 0.88
N ARG A 68 -17.65 10.87 0.99
CA ARG A 68 -18.29 11.82 0.07
C ARG A 68 -17.68 13.21 0.14
N ASP A 69 -17.32 13.67 1.34
CA ASP A 69 -16.84 15.03 1.57
C ASP A 69 -15.31 15.13 1.61
N ARG A 70 -14.60 14.07 1.19
CA ARG A 70 -13.13 14.06 1.20
C ARG A 70 -12.55 15.05 0.20
N THR A 71 -11.52 15.78 0.63
CA THR A 71 -10.70 16.59 -0.26
C THR A 71 -9.89 15.66 -1.19
N PRO A 72 -9.93 15.87 -2.52
CA PRO A 72 -9.05 15.16 -3.45
C PRO A 72 -7.57 15.38 -3.09
N PHE A 73 -6.73 14.37 -3.27
CA PHE A 73 -5.29 14.44 -2.96
C PHE A 73 -4.59 15.61 -3.67
N GLU A 74 -4.95 15.88 -4.92
CA GLU A 74 -4.41 16.98 -5.75
C GLU A 74 -4.69 18.39 -5.18
N HIS A 75 -5.68 18.52 -4.29
CA HIS A 75 -6.03 19.79 -3.67
C HIS A 75 -5.43 19.96 -2.27
N LEU A 76 -4.67 18.98 -1.78
CA LEU A 76 -3.96 19.10 -0.51
C LEU A 76 -2.76 20.04 -0.66
N THR A 77 -2.51 20.86 0.34
CA THR A 77 -1.34 21.74 0.37
C THR A 77 -0.08 20.91 0.64
N PRO A 78 0.92 20.90 -0.25
CA PRO A 78 2.17 20.21 0.00
C PRO A 78 2.97 20.93 1.07
N LEU A 79 3.46 20.18 2.07
CA LEU A 79 4.30 20.67 3.15
C LEU A 79 5.57 19.82 3.25
N PHE A 80 6.61 20.39 3.86
CA PHE A 80 7.80 19.61 4.22
C PHE A 80 7.49 18.65 5.38
N PRO A 81 8.20 17.51 5.49
CA PRO A 81 8.02 16.60 6.61
C PRO A 81 8.37 17.25 7.95
N GLU A 82 7.38 17.36 8.83
CA GLU A 82 7.57 17.88 10.20
C GLU A 82 7.72 16.77 11.24
N THR A 83 7.26 15.56 10.90
CA THR A 83 7.33 14.38 11.78
C THR A 83 8.35 13.39 11.23
N LYS A 84 9.36 13.05 12.03
CA LYS A 84 10.36 12.03 11.71
C LYS A 84 9.82 10.62 11.94
N PHE A 85 10.17 9.66 11.07
CA PHE A 85 10.08 8.24 11.39
C PHE A 85 11.25 7.87 12.30
N GLN A 86 10.95 7.45 13.51
CA GLN A 86 11.95 6.99 14.46
C GLN A 86 12.34 5.56 14.08
N LEU A 87 13.48 5.40 13.41
CA LEU A 87 13.91 4.07 12.96
C LEU A 87 14.60 3.27 14.08
N CYS A 88 15.23 3.94 15.04
CA CYS A 88 15.98 3.30 16.12
C CYS A 88 15.27 3.43 17.46
N LYS A 89 15.28 2.38 18.28
CA LYS A 89 14.79 2.41 19.67
C LYS A 89 15.85 2.89 20.68
N ASN A 90 17.10 3.04 20.23
CA ASN A 90 18.24 3.45 21.08
C ASN A 90 18.54 2.47 22.23
N ASP A 91 18.18 1.20 22.08
CA ASP A 91 18.45 0.13 23.05
C ASP A 91 19.73 -0.67 22.74
N GLY A 92 20.47 -0.26 21.71
CA GLY A 92 21.71 -0.88 21.24
C GLY A 92 21.51 -2.10 20.35
N ARG A 93 20.27 -2.50 20.05
CA ARG A 93 19.95 -3.69 19.24
C ARG A 93 19.58 -3.38 17.80
N ASP A 94 19.36 -2.11 17.47
CA ASP A 94 19.04 -1.67 16.11
C ASP A 94 20.20 -1.98 15.14
N PRO A 95 19.93 -2.44 13.91
CA PRO A 95 20.94 -2.64 12.89
C PRO A 95 21.77 -1.38 12.63
N LEU A 96 23.08 -1.54 12.39
CA LEU A 96 23.97 -0.41 12.16
C LEU A 96 23.55 0.41 10.92
N SER A 97 23.04 -0.26 9.88
CA SER A 97 22.48 0.34 8.67
C SER A 97 21.41 1.40 9.01
N VAL A 98 20.44 1.01 9.83
CA VAL A 98 19.31 1.86 10.25
C VAL A 98 19.78 3.03 11.11
N ARG A 99 20.72 2.79 12.04
CA ARG A 99 21.29 3.83 12.90
C ARG A 99 22.02 4.90 12.10
N ILE A 100 22.77 4.50 11.08
CA ILE A 100 23.46 5.44 10.18
C ILE A 100 22.44 6.26 9.39
N VAL A 101 21.38 5.64 8.86
CA VAL A 101 20.30 6.37 8.17
C VAL A 101 19.61 7.36 9.11
N ASP A 102 19.25 6.94 10.33
CA ASP A 102 18.53 7.77 11.29
C ASP A 102 19.34 9.02 11.74
N LEU A 103 20.68 8.92 11.71
CA LEU A 103 21.63 9.98 12.07
C LEU A 103 21.97 10.91 10.90
N PHE A 104 22.30 10.36 9.72
CA PHE A 104 22.83 11.14 8.60
C PHE A 104 21.78 11.49 7.53
N SER A 105 20.68 10.76 7.46
CA SER A 105 19.63 10.94 6.45
C SER A 105 18.25 10.59 7.03
N PRO A 106 17.79 11.34 8.05
CA PRO A 106 16.52 11.05 8.73
C PRO A 106 15.35 11.08 7.75
N ILE A 107 14.46 10.10 7.88
CA ILE A 107 13.28 9.95 7.01
C ILE A 107 12.06 10.52 7.73
N GLY A 108 11.35 11.46 7.12
CA GLY A 108 10.10 12.03 7.65
C GLY A 108 8.82 11.50 7.00
N LYS A 109 7.67 11.74 7.64
CA LYS A 109 6.34 11.50 7.07
C LYS A 109 6.10 12.49 5.91
N GLY A 110 6.05 11.97 4.69
CA GLY A 110 6.01 12.76 3.46
C GLY A 110 7.38 12.92 2.78
N GLN A 111 8.43 12.26 3.29
CA GLN A 111 9.76 12.30 2.68
C GLN A 111 9.76 11.68 1.28
N ARG A 112 10.47 12.33 0.37
CA ARG A 112 10.83 11.78 -0.95
C ARG A 112 12.32 11.50 -0.93
N GLY A 113 12.68 10.22 -0.88
CA GLY A 113 14.06 9.76 -0.79
C GLY A 113 14.49 8.98 -2.03
N LEU A 114 15.80 8.92 -2.25
CA LEU A 114 16.42 8.09 -3.27
C LEU A 114 17.60 7.35 -2.64
N ILE A 115 17.60 6.02 -2.74
CA ILE A 115 18.75 5.19 -2.35
C ILE A 115 19.53 4.89 -3.63
N VAL A 116 20.70 5.51 -3.77
CA VAL A 116 21.60 5.27 -4.90
C VAL A 116 22.57 4.16 -4.51
N ALA A 117 22.54 3.03 -5.22
CA ALA A 117 23.39 1.88 -4.93
C ALA A 117 23.79 1.17 -6.23
N GLN A 118 25.02 0.68 -6.31
CA GLN A 118 25.45 -0.18 -7.42
C GLN A 118 24.89 -1.60 -7.24
N PRO A 119 24.83 -2.43 -8.30
CA PRO A 119 24.45 -3.83 -8.16
C PRO A 119 25.26 -4.55 -7.07
N LYS A 120 24.61 -5.42 -6.30
CA LYS A 120 25.24 -6.24 -5.22
C LYS A 120 25.84 -5.46 -4.04
N THR A 121 25.40 -4.23 -3.78
CA THR A 121 25.86 -3.42 -2.64
C THR A 121 24.94 -3.45 -1.41
N GLY A 122 23.95 -4.36 -1.37
CA GLY A 122 23.07 -4.52 -0.22
C GLY A 122 21.85 -3.60 -0.18
N LYS A 123 21.44 -2.99 -1.31
CA LYS A 123 20.19 -2.20 -1.43
C LYS A 123 18.99 -2.91 -0.78
N THR A 124 18.80 -4.18 -1.11
CA THR A 124 17.67 -4.98 -0.64
C THR A 124 17.71 -5.19 0.87
N ILE A 125 18.90 -5.40 1.45
CA ILE A 125 19.07 -5.56 2.91
C ILE A 125 18.74 -4.25 3.62
N LEU A 126 19.29 -3.13 3.14
CA LEU A 126 19.00 -1.82 3.72
C LEU A 126 17.50 -1.48 3.66
N MET A 127 16.85 -1.76 2.53
CA MET A 127 15.41 -1.53 2.40
C MET A 127 14.59 -2.37 3.38
N LYS A 128 14.94 -3.65 3.58
CA LYS A 128 14.28 -4.51 4.56
C LYS A 128 14.45 -4.01 5.99
N ASP A 129 15.67 -3.62 6.34
CA ASP A 129 15.96 -3.11 7.68
C ASP A 129 15.15 -1.85 7.98
N ILE A 130 15.08 -0.91 7.02
CA ILE A 130 14.26 0.31 7.15
C ILE A 130 12.77 -0.04 7.24
N ALA A 131 12.27 -0.94 6.38
CA ALA A 131 10.87 -1.35 6.39
C ALA A 131 10.47 -2.00 7.72
N ASN A 132 11.29 -2.92 8.24
CA ASN A 132 11.04 -3.56 9.53
C ASN A 132 11.13 -2.59 10.70
N ALA A 133 12.07 -1.63 10.66
CA ALA A 133 12.14 -0.56 11.65
C ALA A 133 10.87 0.29 11.67
N ILE A 134 10.37 0.71 10.50
CA ILE A 134 9.11 1.48 10.40
C ILE A 134 7.93 0.63 10.87
N ALA A 135 7.80 -0.63 10.42
CA ALA A 135 6.69 -1.49 10.80
C ALA A 135 6.63 -1.74 12.31
N MET A 136 7.79 -1.84 12.97
CA MET A 136 7.88 -2.05 14.41
C MET A 136 7.61 -0.77 15.21
N ASN A 137 8.13 0.38 14.78
CA ASN A 137 8.09 1.62 15.55
C ASN A 137 6.87 2.49 15.21
N HIS A 138 6.28 2.28 14.04
CA HIS A 138 5.15 3.02 13.50
C HIS A 138 4.06 2.07 12.98
N PRO A 139 3.40 1.29 13.86
CA PRO A 139 2.35 0.35 13.45
C PRO A 139 1.12 1.04 12.85
N GLU A 140 0.99 2.37 13.00
CA GLU A 140 -0.06 3.15 12.36
C GLU A 140 0.16 3.37 10.86
N VAL A 141 1.36 3.08 10.35
CA VAL A 141 1.73 3.30 8.95
C VAL A 141 1.23 2.15 8.10
N TYR A 142 0.46 2.49 7.07
CA TYR A 142 0.18 1.56 5.99
C TYR A 142 1.41 1.47 5.07
N MET A 143 2.08 0.32 5.07
CA MET A 143 3.32 0.12 4.32
C MET A 143 3.09 -0.71 3.07
N ILE A 144 3.52 -0.17 1.92
CA ILE A 144 3.48 -0.84 0.62
C ILE A 144 4.91 -1.01 0.12
N MET A 145 5.27 -2.24 -0.24
CA MET A 145 6.52 -2.59 -0.89
C MET A 145 6.23 -2.98 -2.34
N LEU A 146 6.48 -2.06 -3.26
CA LEU A 146 6.27 -2.27 -4.70
C LEU A 146 7.56 -2.74 -5.36
N LEU A 147 7.54 -3.95 -5.94
CA LEU A 147 8.65 -4.58 -6.64
C LEU A 147 8.32 -4.67 -8.13
N ILE A 148 9.18 -4.12 -8.99
CA ILE A 148 8.97 -4.06 -10.44
C ILE A 148 10.18 -4.68 -11.12
N ASP A 149 9.95 -5.63 -12.02
CA ASP A 149 10.99 -6.32 -12.79
C ASP A 149 12.07 -6.96 -11.87
N GLU A 150 11.66 -7.36 -10.67
CA GLU A 150 12.51 -8.03 -9.69
C GLU A 150 12.32 -9.55 -9.76
N ARG A 151 13.33 -10.29 -9.33
CA ARG A 151 13.32 -11.75 -9.46
C ARG A 151 12.32 -12.41 -8.49
N PRO A 152 11.64 -13.49 -8.89
CA PRO A 152 10.64 -14.17 -8.05
C PRO A 152 11.16 -14.59 -6.65
N GLU A 153 12.42 -15.01 -6.56
CA GLU A 153 13.06 -15.37 -5.30
C GLU A 153 13.23 -14.16 -4.36
N GLU A 154 13.52 -12.97 -4.90
CA GLU A 154 13.67 -11.73 -4.14
C GLU A 154 12.31 -11.21 -3.67
N VAL A 155 11.27 -11.34 -4.52
CA VAL A 155 9.88 -11.04 -4.16
C VAL A 155 9.42 -11.92 -2.99
N THR A 156 9.66 -13.23 -3.10
CA THR A 156 9.27 -14.20 -2.05
C THR A 156 9.99 -13.91 -0.74
N ASP A 157 11.28 -13.60 -0.81
CA ASP A 157 12.11 -13.24 0.33
C ASP A 157 11.64 -11.92 0.99
N MET A 158 11.20 -10.93 0.21
CA MET A 158 10.59 -9.71 0.76
C MET A 158 9.26 -10.00 1.47
N ALA A 159 8.37 -10.76 0.83
CA ALA A 159 7.04 -11.09 1.36
C ALA A 159 7.08 -11.88 2.67
N ARG A 160 8.13 -12.69 2.89
CA ARG A 160 8.27 -13.49 4.12
C ARG A 160 8.93 -12.74 5.27
N ASN A 161 9.72 -11.71 4.99
CA ASN A 161 10.60 -11.08 5.98
C ASN A 161 10.23 -9.64 6.33
N VAL A 162 9.26 -9.05 5.65
CA VAL A 162 8.82 -7.67 5.89
C VAL A 162 7.33 -7.65 6.20
N ASN A 163 6.95 -7.03 7.31
CA ASN A 163 5.55 -6.83 7.67
C ASN A 163 4.96 -5.62 6.91
N ALA A 164 4.68 -5.83 5.63
CA ALA A 164 4.12 -4.83 4.73
C ALA A 164 3.25 -5.51 3.66
N GLU A 165 2.41 -4.72 2.99
CA GLU A 165 1.77 -5.18 1.76
C GLU A 165 2.81 -5.25 0.63
N VAL A 166 3.12 -6.46 0.16
CA VAL A 166 4.09 -6.67 -0.93
C VAL A 166 3.35 -6.85 -2.25
N ILE A 167 3.58 -5.93 -3.18
CA ILE A 167 3.01 -5.94 -4.52
C ILE A 167 4.15 -6.13 -5.51
N ALA A 168 4.06 -7.11 -6.39
CA ALA A 168 5.09 -7.40 -7.37
C ALA A 168 4.54 -7.48 -8.79
N SER A 169 5.35 -7.00 -9.73
CA SER A 169 5.21 -7.27 -11.17
C SER A 169 6.55 -7.83 -11.64
N THR A 170 6.68 -9.16 -11.59
CA THR A 170 7.85 -9.92 -12.06
C THR A 170 7.82 -10.10 -13.57
#